data_AF-A0A7W0KYR5-F1
#
_entry.id   AF-A0A7W0KYR5-F1
#
_cell.length_a   1.000
_cell.length_b   1.000
_cell.length_c   1.000
_cell.angle_alpha   90.00
_cell.angle_beta   90.00
_cell.angle_gamma   90.00
#
_symmetry.space_group_name_H-M   'P 1'
#
loop_
_entity.id
_entity.type
_entity.pdbx_description
1 polymer ?
#
loop_
_entity_poly.entity_id
_entity_poly.type
_entity_poly.pdbx_seq_one_letter_code
_entity_poly.pdbx_strand_id
1 'polypeptide(L)'
;MNAEPGTARGRETKEHIVDVAARLMHMQGVDATSLDQILAESGTGKGQMYHYFSTKTDLVEAVLRHQLQRVLADQRRFDIATWDGIERWLDSMLRAHAERGFRGGCPLGSLIAEVVDRDDRLRAVATEAFTLWEDQMAAGLRALQDRGELRDDADPRRLAEEAMATIQGGYLLSTMKRRAQTMQHALAAVFERLASFAT
;
A
#
# COMPACT_ATOMS: atom_id res chain seq x y z
N MET A 1 16.43 3.68 -17.24
CA MET A 1 17.01 3.36 -15.93
C MET A 1 17.26 4.69 -15.24
N ASN A 2 16.54 4.97 -14.15
CA ASN A 2 16.59 6.28 -13.47
C ASN A 2 17.95 6.49 -12.79
N ALA A 3 18.41 7.73 -12.69
CA ALA A 3 19.65 8.03 -12.00
C ALA A 3 19.50 7.76 -10.50
N GLU A 4 20.29 6.83 -9.96
CA GLU A 4 20.41 6.66 -8.52
C GLU A 4 21.32 7.75 -7.93
N PRO A 5 20.90 8.47 -6.89
CA PRO A 5 21.70 9.55 -6.36
C PRO A 5 22.96 9.04 -5.66
N GLY A 6 24.13 9.50 -6.11
CA GLY A 6 25.43 9.16 -5.51
C GLY A 6 25.70 9.82 -4.16
N THR A 7 24.88 10.80 -3.74
CA THR A 7 25.05 11.55 -2.48
C THR A 7 23.82 11.42 -1.59
N ALA A 8 24.00 11.58 -0.27
CA ALA A 8 22.89 11.56 0.70
C ALA A 8 21.83 12.63 0.39
N ARG A 9 22.28 13.87 0.14
CA ARG A 9 21.40 14.99 -0.23
C ARG A 9 20.60 14.72 -1.51
N GLY A 10 21.20 14.03 -2.49
CA GLY A 10 20.48 13.64 -3.70
C GLY A 10 19.39 12.60 -3.43
N ARG A 11 19.63 11.65 -2.52
CA ARG A 11 18.61 10.67 -2.07
C ARG A 11 17.45 11.36 -1.37
N GLU A 12 17.74 12.26 -0.43
CA GLU A 12 16.71 13.06 0.26
C GLU A 12 15.87 13.87 -0.73
N THR A 13 16.49 14.46 -1.76
CA THR A 13 15.77 15.23 -2.79
C THR A 13 14.85 14.34 -3.63
N LYS A 14 15.34 13.17 -4.07
CA LYS A 14 14.56 12.19 -4.83
C LYS A 14 13.39 11.65 -4.00
N GLU A 15 13.62 11.31 -2.73
CA GLU A 15 12.58 10.86 -1.81
C GLU A 15 11.53 11.95 -1.59
N HIS A 16 11.93 13.20 -1.38
CA HIS A 16 11.00 14.31 -1.21
C HIS A 16 10.10 14.53 -2.43
N ILE A 17 10.66 14.43 -3.64
CA ILE A 17 9.88 14.48 -4.89
C ILE A 17 8.83 13.35 -4.91
N VAL A 18 9.23 12.13 -4.55
CA VAL A 18 8.35 10.97 -4.54
C VAL A 18 7.25 11.12 -3.48
N ASP A 19 7.56 11.65 -2.29
CA ASP A 19 6.58 11.93 -1.24
C ASP A 19 5.51 12.92 -1.71
N VAL A 20 5.93 14.02 -2.33
CA VAL A 20 5.03 15.04 -2.86
C VAL A 20 4.15 14.46 -3.97
N ALA A 21 4.75 13.72 -4.90
CA ALA A 21 4.03 13.05 -5.97
C ALA A 21 3.02 12.03 -5.43
N ALA A 22 3.42 11.20 -4.47
CA ALA A 22 2.57 10.20 -3.84
C ALA A 22 1.34 10.81 -3.18
N ARG A 23 1.52 11.92 -2.45
CA ARG A 23 0.41 12.65 -1.82
C ARG A 23 -0.52 13.27 -2.87
N LEU A 24 0.01 13.97 -3.87
CA LEU A 24 -0.79 14.57 -4.93
C LEU A 24 -1.59 13.50 -5.69
N MET A 25 -0.92 12.46 -6.17
CA MET A 25 -1.58 11.38 -6.92
C MET A 25 -2.67 10.68 -6.09
N HIS A 26 -2.46 10.48 -4.78
CA HIS A 26 -3.50 9.92 -3.92
C HIS A 26 -4.72 10.85 -3.73
N MET A 27 -4.52 12.17 -3.76
CA MET A 27 -5.61 13.14 -3.54
C MET A 27 -6.46 13.40 -4.78
N GLN A 28 -5.83 13.52 -5.95
CA GLN A 28 -6.50 13.96 -7.19
C GLN A 28 -6.37 12.97 -8.35
N GLY A 29 -5.63 11.88 -8.17
CA GLY A 29 -5.36 10.88 -9.20
C GLY A 29 -4.03 11.10 -9.92
N VAL A 30 -3.53 10.03 -10.53
CA VAL A 30 -2.29 10.01 -11.32
C VAL A 30 -2.43 10.94 -12.51
N ASP A 31 -3.52 10.84 -13.28
CA ASP A 31 -3.73 11.64 -14.49
C ASP A 31 -3.78 13.13 -14.21
N ALA A 32 -4.54 13.54 -13.19
CA ALA A 32 -4.73 14.94 -12.82
C ALA A 32 -3.48 15.58 -12.21
N THR A 33 -2.46 14.79 -11.87
CA THR A 33 -1.21 15.27 -11.29
C THR A 33 -0.16 15.54 -12.37
N SER A 34 0.16 16.81 -12.61
CA SER A 34 1.21 17.22 -13.55
C SER A 34 2.60 17.29 -12.87
N LEU A 35 3.66 17.14 -13.68
CA LEU A 35 5.04 17.31 -13.19
C LEU A 35 5.30 18.74 -12.69
N ASP A 36 4.69 19.75 -13.32
CA ASP A 36 4.83 21.15 -12.91
C ASP A 36 4.19 21.42 -11.54
N GLN A 37 3.05 20.79 -11.22
CA GLN A 37 2.47 20.85 -9.87
C GLN A 37 3.40 20.22 -8.82
N ILE A 38 3.98 19.06 -9.13
CA ILE A 38 4.92 18.38 -8.22
C ILE A 38 6.19 19.23 -8.01
N LEU A 39 6.70 19.87 -9.07
CA LEU A 39 7.82 20.80 -8.99
C LEU A 39 7.49 22.00 -8.09
N ALA A 40 6.34 22.63 -8.31
CA ALA A 40 5.90 23.79 -7.55
C ALA A 40 5.76 23.46 -6.06
N GLU A 41 5.21 22.29 -5.73
CA GLU A 41 4.96 21.91 -4.34
C GLU A 41 6.18 21.30 -3.64
N SER A 42 7.08 20.62 -4.37
CA SER A 42 8.34 20.10 -3.79
C SER A 42 9.44 21.17 -3.67
N GLY A 43 9.28 22.32 -4.32
CA GLY A 43 10.30 23.37 -4.36
C GLY A 43 11.61 22.94 -5.04
N THR A 44 11.59 21.81 -5.74
CA THR A 44 12.78 21.29 -6.44
C THR A 44 12.94 21.91 -7.82
N GLY A 45 14.18 22.04 -8.28
CA GLY A 45 14.45 22.61 -9.60
C GLY A 45 14.02 21.66 -10.72
N LYS A 46 13.49 22.20 -11.82
CA LYS A 46 13.11 21.43 -13.02
C LYS A 46 14.22 20.48 -13.48
N GLY A 47 15.47 20.95 -13.50
CA GLY A 47 16.63 20.12 -13.85
C GLY A 47 16.86 18.93 -12.92
N GLN A 48 16.57 19.06 -11.62
CA GLN A 48 16.71 17.95 -10.64
C GLN A 48 15.61 16.90 -10.83
N MET A 49 14.37 17.34 -11.07
CA MET A 49 13.26 16.42 -11.34
C MET A 49 13.54 15.56 -12.58
N TYR A 50 13.88 16.19 -13.71
CA TYR A 50 14.18 15.46 -14.95
C TYR A 50 15.49 14.65 -14.87
N HIS A 51 16.40 14.98 -13.94
CA HIS A 51 17.56 14.16 -13.66
C HIS A 51 17.18 12.82 -13.00
N TYR A 52 16.20 12.83 -12.07
CA TYR A 52 15.76 11.60 -11.39
C TYR A 52 14.67 10.83 -12.14
N PHE A 53 13.76 11.54 -12.81
CA PHE A 53 12.59 10.97 -13.47
C PHE A 53 12.47 11.49 -14.89
N SER A 54 12.88 10.66 -15.85
CA SER A 54 12.81 11.00 -17.27
C SER A 54 11.37 11.13 -17.78
N THR A 55 10.46 10.34 -17.21
CA THR A 55 9.04 10.32 -17.58
C THR A 55 8.13 10.33 -16.36
N LYS A 56 6.86 10.71 -16.55
CA LYS A 56 5.83 10.58 -15.50
C LYS A 56 5.66 9.11 -15.08
N THR A 57 5.76 8.16 -16.01
CA THR A 57 5.72 6.72 -15.70
C THR A 57 6.84 6.31 -14.76
N ASP A 58 8.06 6.84 -14.93
CA ASP A 58 9.18 6.55 -14.02
C ASP A 58 8.94 7.08 -12.61
N LEU A 59 8.28 8.24 -12.48
CA LEU A 59 7.87 8.78 -11.20
C LEU A 59 6.75 7.96 -10.57
N VAL A 60 5.77 7.52 -11.36
CA VAL A 60 4.67 6.65 -10.88
C VAL A 60 5.20 5.31 -10.38
N GLU A 61 6.16 4.70 -11.08
CA GLU A 61 6.84 3.50 -10.61
C GLU A 61 7.51 3.74 -9.25
N ALA A 62 8.23 4.86 -9.10
CA ALA A 62 8.86 5.21 -7.83
C ALA A 62 7.83 5.45 -6.71
N VAL A 63 6.69 6.07 -7.03
CA VAL A 63 5.57 6.25 -6.10
C VAL A 63 4.97 4.91 -5.67
N LEU A 64 4.76 3.95 -6.59
CA LEU A 64 4.28 2.61 -6.24
C LEU A 64 5.23 1.90 -5.27
N ARG A 65 6.54 1.91 -5.58
CA ARG A 65 7.55 1.30 -4.70
C ARG A 65 7.63 2.01 -3.35
N HIS A 66 7.51 3.33 -3.32
CA HIS A 66 7.48 4.11 -2.10
C HIS A 66 6.25 3.78 -1.23
N GLN A 67 5.06 3.70 -1.83
CA GLN A 67 3.84 3.33 -1.11
C GLN A 67 3.90 1.89 -0.59
N LEU A 68 4.48 0.96 -1.35
CA LEU A 68 4.78 -0.39 -0.87
C LEU A 68 5.64 -0.34 0.40
N GLN A 69 6.78 0.37 0.37
CA GLN A 69 7.63 0.46 1.56
C GLN A 69 6.90 1.00 2.77
N ARG A 70 5.99 1.98 2.59
CA ARG A 70 5.17 2.52 3.66
C ARG A 70 4.18 1.53 4.24
N VAL A 71 3.42 0.81 3.41
CA VAL A 71 2.44 -0.17 3.91
C VAL A 71 3.14 -1.34 4.61
N LEU A 72 4.30 -1.78 4.11
CA LEU A 72 5.08 -2.82 4.75
C LEU A 72 5.72 -2.35 6.07
N ALA A 73 6.24 -1.12 6.10
CA ALA A 73 6.80 -0.54 7.31
C ALA A 73 5.73 -0.36 8.39
N ASP A 74 4.52 0.03 8.01
CA ASP A 74 3.40 0.16 8.95
C ASP A 74 2.98 -1.21 9.49
N GLN A 75 2.80 -2.22 8.62
CA GLN A 75 2.48 -3.59 9.03
C GLN A 75 3.49 -4.16 10.03
N ARG A 76 4.80 -3.95 9.80
CA ARG A 76 5.87 -4.45 10.69
C ARG A 76 5.79 -3.91 12.12
N ARG A 77 5.08 -2.80 12.36
CA ARG A 77 4.92 -2.23 13.71
C ARG A 77 4.02 -3.07 14.63
N PHE A 78 3.18 -3.92 14.05
CA PHE A 78 2.11 -4.58 14.79
C PHE A 78 2.39 -6.03 15.16
N ASP A 79 3.52 -6.61 14.73
CA ASP A 79 3.83 -8.03 14.90
C ASP A 79 2.67 -8.95 14.49
N ILE A 80 2.38 -8.96 13.19
CA ILE A 80 1.32 -9.78 12.59
C ILE A 80 1.58 -11.30 12.63
N ALA A 81 2.61 -11.74 13.37
CA ALA A 81 2.81 -13.12 13.75
C ALA A 81 2.05 -13.49 15.03
N THR A 82 1.21 -12.60 15.57
CA THR A 82 0.34 -12.82 16.74
C THR A 82 -1.11 -12.41 16.42
N TRP A 83 -2.09 -13.05 17.07
CA TRP A 83 -3.50 -12.70 16.88
C TRP A 83 -3.81 -11.23 17.22
N ASP A 84 -3.33 -10.78 18.36
CA ASP A 84 -3.44 -9.39 18.83
C ASP A 84 -2.71 -8.41 17.91
N GLY A 85 -1.58 -8.82 17.33
CA GLY A 85 -0.89 -8.05 16.30
C GLY A 85 -1.68 -7.89 15.00
N ILE A 86 -2.32 -8.96 14.54
CA ILE A 86 -3.22 -8.92 13.38
C ILE A 86 -4.40 -7.99 13.66
N GLU A 87 -5.03 -8.09 14.83
CA GLU A 87 -6.16 -7.23 15.22
C GLU A 87 -5.76 -5.75 15.22
N ARG A 88 -4.65 -5.39 15.87
CA ARG A 88 -4.16 -4.00 15.89
C ARG A 88 -3.78 -3.47 14.52
N TRP A 89 -3.23 -4.32 13.65
CA TRP A 89 -2.90 -3.93 12.27
C TRP A 89 -4.17 -3.62 11.46
N LEU A 90 -5.21 -4.44 11.59
CA LEU A 90 -6.49 -4.17 10.95
C LEU A 90 -7.13 -2.88 11.51
N ASP A 91 -7.07 -2.67 12.83
CA ASP A 91 -7.60 -1.46 13.46
C ASP A 91 -6.82 -0.19 13.04
N SER A 92 -5.50 -0.29 12.83
CA SER A 92 -4.69 0.82 12.32
C SER A 92 -5.13 1.26 10.92
N MET A 93 -5.48 0.31 10.05
CA MET A 93 -6.02 0.61 8.73
C MET A 93 -7.34 1.38 8.81
N LEU A 94 -8.24 0.96 9.69
CA LEU A 94 -9.51 1.65 9.92
C LEU A 94 -9.27 3.09 10.38
N ARG A 95 -8.41 3.28 11.38
CA ARG A 95 -8.06 4.60 11.93
C ARG A 95 -7.45 5.50 10.85
N ALA A 96 -6.45 5.02 10.13
CA ALA A 96 -5.82 5.78 9.05
C ALA A 96 -6.81 6.15 7.92
N HIS A 97 -7.80 5.30 7.64
CA HIS A 97 -8.85 5.64 6.67
C HIS A 97 -9.87 6.65 7.22
N ALA A 98 -10.23 6.53 8.50
CA ALA A 98 -11.12 7.44 9.19
C ALA A 98 -10.53 8.85 9.34
N GLU A 99 -9.23 8.98 9.64
CA GLU A 99 -8.50 10.26 9.68
C GLU A 99 -8.58 11.01 8.35
N ARG A 100 -8.64 10.27 7.24
CA ARG A 100 -8.85 10.83 5.88
C ARG A 100 -10.33 11.05 5.54
N GLY A 101 -11.24 10.86 6.49
CA GLY A 101 -12.69 10.96 6.29
C GLY A 101 -13.23 9.95 5.27
N PHE A 102 -12.65 8.74 5.24
CA PHE A 102 -12.97 7.69 4.27
C PHE A 102 -12.77 8.16 2.82
N ARG A 103 -11.69 8.89 2.55
CA ARG A 103 -11.29 9.37 1.22
C ARG A 103 -10.00 8.70 0.75
N GLY A 104 -9.83 8.65 -0.58
CA GLY A 104 -8.62 8.15 -1.24
C GLY A 104 -8.44 6.62 -1.28
N GLY A 105 -9.15 5.84 -0.46
CA GLY A 105 -8.97 4.39 -0.40
C GLY A 105 -7.61 3.96 0.14
N CYS A 106 -7.13 2.79 -0.29
CA CYS A 106 -5.79 2.30 0.05
C CYS A 106 -4.73 3.14 -0.69
N PRO A 107 -3.69 3.70 -0.02
CA PRO A 107 -2.66 4.50 -0.69
C PRO A 107 -1.91 3.79 -1.83
N LEU A 108 -1.71 2.47 -1.70
CA LEU A 108 -1.11 1.66 -2.77
C LEU A 108 -2.18 1.18 -3.76
N GLY A 109 -3.30 0.63 -3.26
CA GLY A 109 -4.37 0.05 -4.10
C GLY A 109 -5.09 1.08 -4.98
N SER A 110 -5.22 2.34 -4.54
CA SER A 110 -5.86 3.39 -5.33
C SER A 110 -5.07 3.75 -6.59
N LEU A 111 -3.73 3.70 -6.51
CA LEU A 111 -2.87 4.00 -7.65
C LEU A 111 -2.98 2.92 -8.74
N ILE A 112 -3.16 1.66 -8.34
CA ILE A 112 -3.26 0.52 -9.25
C ILE A 112 -4.41 0.69 -10.23
N ALA A 113 -5.59 1.05 -9.73
CA ALA A 113 -6.78 1.21 -10.55
C ALA A 113 -6.61 2.23 -11.70
N GLU A 114 -5.65 3.16 -11.58
CA GLU A 114 -5.39 4.17 -12.61
C GLU A 114 -4.31 3.75 -13.61
N VAL A 115 -3.46 2.77 -13.29
CA VAL A 115 -2.24 2.47 -14.06
C VAL A 115 -2.23 1.09 -14.72
N VAL A 116 -2.93 0.09 -14.17
CA VAL A 116 -2.80 -1.31 -14.61
C VAL A 116 -3.28 -1.59 -16.04
N ASP A 117 -4.30 -0.88 -16.49
CA ASP A 117 -4.87 -1.08 -17.84
C ASP A 117 -4.11 -0.31 -18.92
N ARG A 118 -3.17 0.55 -18.53
CA ARG A 118 -2.55 1.53 -19.42
C ARG A 118 -1.08 1.26 -19.69
N ASP A 119 -0.39 0.58 -18.79
CA ASP A 119 1.05 0.35 -18.87
C ASP A 119 1.43 -1.01 -18.25
N ASP A 120 1.88 -1.95 -19.08
CA ASP A 120 2.26 -3.30 -18.66
C ASP A 120 3.45 -3.30 -17.67
N ARG A 121 4.36 -2.31 -17.74
CA ARG A 121 5.45 -2.16 -16.79
C ARG A 121 4.90 -1.77 -15.42
N LEU A 122 4.01 -0.78 -15.36
CA LEU A 122 3.38 -0.39 -14.09
C LEU A 122 2.49 -1.49 -13.53
N ARG A 123 1.81 -2.26 -14.39
CA ARG A 123 1.08 -3.47 -13.96
C ARG A 123 2.00 -4.47 -13.30
N ALA A 124 3.17 -4.77 -13.89
CA ALA A 124 4.12 -5.70 -13.31
C ALA A 124 4.65 -5.23 -11.94
N VAL A 125 4.95 -3.94 -11.80
CA VAL A 125 5.39 -3.36 -10.51
C VAL A 125 4.29 -3.42 -9.46
N ALA A 126 3.04 -3.14 -9.85
CA ALA A 126 1.89 -3.25 -8.97
C ALA A 126 1.64 -4.69 -8.49
N THR A 127 1.76 -5.66 -9.40
CA THR A 127 1.67 -7.09 -9.07
C THR A 127 2.77 -7.49 -8.08
N GLU A 128 4.03 -7.15 -8.37
CA GLU A 128 5.16 -7.41 -7.46
C GLU A 128 4.90 -6.83 -6.06
N ALA A 129 4.39 -5.60 -6.00
CA ALA A 129 4.11 -4.93 -4.73
C ALA A 129 3.05 -5.64 -3.89
N PHE A 130 1.94 -6.06 -4.49
CA PHE A 130 0.89 -6.79 -3.77
C PHE A 130 1.33 -8.20 -3.37
N THR A 131 2.06 -8.91 -4.24
CA THR A 131 2.64 -10.22 -3.89
C THR A 131 3.57 -10.10 -2.67
N LEU A 132 4.44 -9.09 -2.62
CA LEU A 132 5.32 -8.87 -1.46
C LEU A 132 4.58 -8.51 -0.17
N TRP A 133 3.42 -7.87 -0.30
CA TRP A 133 2.56 -7.56 0.85
C TRP A 133 1.88 -8.82 1.38
N GLU A 134 1.32 -9.63 0.48
CA GLU A 134 0.72 -10.93 0.78
C GLU A 134 1.76 -11.91 1.34
N ASP A 135 2.99 -11.91 0.82
CA ASP A 135 4.11 -12.74 1.30
C ASP A 135 4.38 -12.51 2.79
N GLN A 136 4.42 -11.24 3.22
CA GLN A 136 4.66 -10.90 4.62
C GLN A 136 3.47 -11.29 5.50
N MET A 137 2.24 -11.15 5.01
CA MET A 137 1.07 -11.63 5.74
C MET A 137 1.08 -13.15 5.89
N ALA A 138 1.36 -13.87 4.80
CA ALA A 138 1.48 -15.32 4.80
C ALA A 138 2.62 -15.80 5.72
N ALA A 139 3.72 -15.05 5.83
CA ALA A 139 4.80 -15.34 6.77
C ALA A 139 4.35 -15.22 8.24
N GLY A 140 3.57 -14.19 8.59
CA GLY A 140 2.99 -14.05 9.93
C GLY A 140 2.04 -15.21 10.28
N LEU A 141 1.19 -15.60 9.33
CA LEU A 141 0.29 -16.75 9.48
C LEU A 141 1.04 -18.09 9.62
N ARG A 142 2.13 -18.29 8.86
CA ARG A 142 3.02 -19.46 9.05
C ARG A 142 3.63 -19.48 10.45
N ALA A 143 4.05 -18.34 10.98
CA ALA A 143 4.61 -18.26 12.31
C ALA A 143 3.58 -18.62 13.41
N LEU A 144 2.29 -18.32 13.21
CA LEU A 144 1.22 -18.81 14.09
C LEU A 144 1.06 -20.34 13.98
N GLN A 145 1.11 -20.87 12.76
CA GLN A 145 1.02 -22.30 12.47
C GLN A 145 2.19 -23.08 13.10
N ASP A 146 3.42 -22.58 12.97
CA ASP A 146 4.63 -23.18 13.55
C ASP A 146 4.58 -23.26 15.08
N ARG A 147 3.82 -22.37 15.73
CA ARG A 147 3.58 -22.38 17.19
C ARG A 147 2.34 -23.18 17.60
N GLY A 148 1.64 -23.77 16.64
CA GLY A 148 0.41 -24.50 16.88
C GLY A 148 -0.75 -23.61 17.33
N GLU A 149 -0.75 -22.32 16.97
CA GLU A 149 -1.86 -21.38 17.22
C GLU A 149 -2.80 -21.24 16.01
N LEU A 150 -2.40 -21.78 14.85
CA LEU A 150 -3.17 -21.87 13.63
C LEU A 150 -3.16 -23.34 13.18
N ARG A 151 -4.31 -23.86 12.76
CA ARG A 151 -4.46 -25.26 12.35
C ARG A 151 -3.52 -25.63 11.20
N ASP A 152 -3.04 -26.87 11.20
CA ASP A 152 -2.13 -27.40 10.17
C ASP A 152 -2.76 -27.47 8.77
N ASP A 153 -4.09 -27.54 8.66
CA ASP A 153 -4.80 -27.55 7.38
C ASP A 153 -5.14 -26.14 6.85
N ALA A 154 -4.80 -25.09 7.60
CA ALA A 154 -4.85 -23.74 7.08
C ALA A 154 -3.78 -23.56 5.99
N ASP A 155 -4.13 -22.84 4.92
CA ASP A 155 -3.19 -22.42 3.88
C ASP A 155 -2.85 -20.93 4.06
N PRO A 156 -1.67 -20.60 4.61
CA PRO A 156 -1.27 -19.21 4.86
C PRO A 156 -1.24 -18.33 3.60
N ARG A 157 -0.91 -18.90 2.43
CA ARG A 157 -0.87 -18.14 1.17
C ARG A 157 -2.29 -17.75 0.77
N ARG A 158 -3.18 -18.73 0.70
CA ARG A 158 -4.58 -18.51 0.31
C ARG A 158 -5.28 -17.54 1.27
N LEU A 159 -5.04 -17.69 2.57
CA LEU A 159 -5.62 -16.80 3.59
C LEU A 159 -5.12 -15.36 3.46
N ALA A 160 -3.84 -15.15 3.14
CA ALA A 160 -3.31 -13.82 2.89
C ALA A 160 -3.94 -13.16 1.64
N GLU A 161 -4.11 -13.92 0.56
CA GLU A 161 -4.78 -13.44 -0.66
C GLU A 161 -6.26 -13.10 -0.41
N GLU A 162 -7.01 -13.99 0.26
CA GLU A 162 -8.41 -13.77 0.68
C GLU A 162 -8.53 -12.48 1.52
N ALA A 163 -7.62 -12.30 2.49
CA ALA A 163 -7.60 -11.14 3.36
C ALA A 163 -7.30 -9.86 2.57
N MET A 164 -6.28 -9.87 1.70
CA MET A 164 -5.91 -8.71 0.90
C MET A 164 -7.05 -8.29 -0.03
N ALA A 165 -7.69 -9.24 -0.71
CA ALA A 165 -8.86 -8.97 -1.55
C ALA A 165 -10.01 -8.33 -0.76
N THR A 166 -10.28 -8.83 0.44
CA THR A 166 -11.34 -8.29 1.33
C THR A 166 -11.00 -6.88 1.82
N ILE A 167 -9.74 -6.63 2.22
CA ILE A 167 -9.26 -5.33 2.66
C ILE A 167 -9.38 -4.29 1.53
N GLN A 168 -8.94 -4.63 0.32
CA GLN A 168 -9.02 -3.71 -0.83
C GLN A 168 -10.48 -3.42 -1.20
N GLY A 169 -11.36 -4.44 -1.18
CA GLY A 169 -12.79 -4.25 -1.35
C GLY A 169 -13.41 -3.34 -0.28
N GLY A 170 -12.97 -3.49 0.97
CA GLY A 170 -13.34 -2.64 2.10
C GLY A 170 -12.97 -1.17 1.86
N TYR A 171 -11.72 -0.90 1.45
CA TYR A 171 -11.26 0.45 1.09
C TYR A 171 -12.09 1.06 -0.05
N LEU A 172 -12.31 0.31 -1.12
CA LEU A 172 -13.09 0.77 -2.28
C LEU A 172 -14.51 1.14 -1.88
N LEU A 173 -15.22 0.21 -1.23
CA LEU A 173 -16.64 0.37 -0.93
C LEU A 173 -16.88 1.38 0.20
N SER A 174 -16.01 1.46 1.20
CA SER A 174 -16.12 2.49 2.24
C SER A 174 -15.81 3.89 1.72
N THR A 175 -14.87 4.01 0.76
CA THR A 175 -14.60 5.27 0.06
C THR A 175 -15.80 5.71 -0.78
N MET A 176 -16.41 4.78 -1.52
CA MET A 176 -17.60 5.07 -2.34
C MET A 176 -18.81 5.44 -1.48
N LYS A 177 -19.09 4.67 -0.42
CA LYS A 177 -20.26 4.87 0.45
C LYS A 177 -20.07 5.98 1.48
N ARG A 178 -18.83 6.42 1.75
CA ARG A 178 -18.44 7.31 2.86
C ARG A 178 -18.94 6.81 4.21
N ARG A 179 -18.79 5.50 4.46
CA ARG A 179 -19.30 4.85 5.68
C ARG A 179 -18.23 4.01 6.35
N ALA A 180 -17.93 4.35 7.60
CA ALA A 180 -17.02 3.61 8.47
C ALA A 180 -17.40 2.13 8.58
N GLN A 181 -18.70 1.86 8.70
CA GLN A 181 -19.25 0.52 8.88
C GLN A 181 -18.84 -0.43 7.76
N THR A 182 -18.68 0.06 6.53
CA THR A 182 -18.27 -0.79 5.41
C THR A 182 -16.83 -1.28 5.57
N MET A 183 -15.92 -0.43 6.04
CA MET A 183 -14.54 -0.82 6.32
C MET A 183 -14.48 -1.71 7.57
N GLN A 184 -15.24 -1.37 8.61
CA GLN A 184 -15.32 -2.16 9.85
C GLN A 184 -15.77 -3.60 9.56
N HIS A 185 -16.83 -3.79 8.79
CA HIS A 185 -17.30 -5.15 8.44
C HIS A 185 -16.28 -5.91 7.61
N ALA A 186 -15.58 -5.27 6.67
CA ALA A 186 -14.55 -5.93 5.87
C ALA A 186 -13.38 -6.41 6.75
N LEU A 187 -12.89 -5.56 7.64
CA LEU A 187 -11.79 -5.90 8.55
C LEU A 187 -12.20 -6.95 9.58
N ALA A 188 -13.41 -6.87 10.13
CA ALA A 188 -13.95 -7.89 11.02
C ALA A 188 -14.05 -9.25 10.29
N ALA A 189 -14.56 -9.28 9.07
CA ALA A 189 -14.64 -10.50 8.27
C ALA A 189 -13.27 -11.12 7.99
N VAL A 190 -12.22 -10.31 7.79
CA VAL A 190 -10.85 -10.80 7.67
C VAL A 190 -10.40 -11.46 8.96
N PHE A 191 -10.57 -10.79 10.11
CA PHE A 191 -10.16 -11.34 11.39
C PHE A 191 -10.92 -12.62 11.74
N GLU A 192 -12.24 -12.63 11.60
CA GLU A 192 -13.10 -13.80 11.82
C GLU A 192 -12.72 -14.98 10.92
N ARG A 193 -12.41 -14.69 9.64
CA ARG A 193 -11.95 -15.71 8.70
C ARG A 193 -10.63 -16.34 9.15
N LEU A 194 -9.65 -15.53 9.55
CA LEU A 194 -8.38 -16.05 10.05
C LEU A 194 -8.58 -16.82 11.36
N ALA A 195 -9.32 -16.25 12.31
CA ALA A 195 -9.61 -16.85 13.62
C ALA A 195 -10.40 -18.16 13.52
N SER A 196 -11.17 -18.37 12.44
CA SER A 196 -11.83 -19.66 12.19
C SER A 196 -10.85 -20.85 12.02
N PHE A 197 -9.57 -20.56 11.79
CA PHE A 197 -8.49 -21.54 11.75
C PHE A 197 -7.63 -21.57 13.02
N ALA A 198 -7.96 -20.81 14.07
CA ALA A 198 -7.28 -20.92 15.35
C ALA A 198 -7.50 -22.30 15.99
N THR A 199 -6.52 -22.76 16.76
CA THR A 199 -6.52 -24.05 17.49
C THR A 199 -7.04 -23.92 18.92
#